data_AF-A0A0K8RI35-F1
#
_entry.id   AF-A0A0K8RI35-F1
#
_cell.length_a   1.000
_cell.length_b   1.000
_cell.length_c   1.000
_cell.angle_alpha   90.00
_cell.angle_beta   90.00
_cell.angle_gamma   90.00
#
_symmetry.space_group_name_H-M   'P 1'
#
loop_
_entity.id
_entity.type
_entity.pdbx_description
1 polymer ?
#
loop_
_entity_poly.entity_id
_entity_poly.type
_entity_poly.pdbx_seq_one_letter_code
_entity_poly.pdbx_strand_id
1 'polypeptide(L)'
;MAISMKNRFPNIFVPLALIFALAVIEQVFAGSCTIRQHKFKNDTILVNTKCQVSCYDITFYAGSNAACILKHKGYGFVFTILTGMCSNGECKETDDGEIFRRELKEPLWDIYNPQDKIPWGLKCPFINLQDKNENVFLSAACSVNCDGVVKNRTDGTPCVLSQVDSGDYSANITVGKCENGQCVSDGGHYEIEVEKDLLQPRYE
;
A
#
# COMPACT_ATOMS: atom_id res chain seq x y z
N MET A 1 11.81 52.30 13.40
CA MET A 1 12.08 50.99 14.03
C MET A 1 10.89 50.09 13.73
N ALA A 2 11.04 49.14 12.83
CA ALA A 2 9.98 48.19 12.46
C ALA A 2 10.47 46.79 12.81
N ILE A 3 9.75 46.13 13.71
CA ILE A 3 10.05 44.78 14.17
C ILE A 3 9.70 43.82 13.04
N SER A 4 10.74 43.26 12.41
CA SER A 4 10.64 42.20 11.42
C SER A 4 10.20 40.90 12.10
N MET A 5 8.90 40.62 12.08
CA MET A 5 8.39 39.28 12.42
C MET A 5 8.64 38.35 11.23
N LYS A 6 9.70 37.54 11.33
CA LYS A 6 9.90 36.37 10.47
C LYS A 6 8.77 35.37 10.75
N ASN A 7 7.76 35.34 9.89
CA ASN A 7 6.81 34.23 9.82
C ASN A 7 7.60 32.95 9.52
N ARG A 8 7.79 32.12 10.55
CA ARG A 8 8.37 30.80 10.46
C ARG A 8 7.25 29.77 10.51
N PHE A 9 6.36 29.80 9.52
CA PHE A 9 5.47 28.69 9.22
C PHE A 9 6.09 27.90 8.07
N PRO A 10 6.71 26.74 8.30
CA PRO A 10 7.12 25.86 7.22
C PRO A 10 5.88 25.29 6.55
N ASN A 11 5.77 25.55 5.24
CA ASN A 11 4.84 25.00 4.27
C ASN A 11 4.88 23.47 4.18
N ILE A 12 4.34 22.73 5.15
CA ILE A 12 4.13 21.28 5.01
C ILE A 12 2.90 20.87 5.81
N PHE A 13 1.68 21.21 5.38
CA PHE A 13 0.48 20.59 5.96
C PHE A 13 -0.73 20.56 5.02
N VAL A 14 -0.53 20.42 3.71
CA VAL A 14 -1.62 20.13 2.75
C VAL A 14 -1.01 19.36 1.57
N PRO A 15 -0.94 18.00 1.62
CA PRO A 15 -1.80 17.24 0.70
C PRO A 15 -2.22 15.85 1.21
N LEU A 16 -1.96 15.48 2.47
CA LEU A 16 -2.39 14.16 2.97
C LEU A 16 -3.88 14.10 3.31
N ALA A 17 -4.50 15.24 3.65
CA ALA A 17 -5.89 15.27 4.14
C ALA A 17 -6.94 14.83 3.10
N LEU A 18 -6.66 14.98 1.80
CA LEU A 18 -7.57 14.60 0.72
C LEU A 18 -7.59 13.08 0.44
N ILE A 19 -6.57 12.33 0.90
CA ILE A 19 -6.51 10.87 0.74
C ILE A 19 -7.32 10.14 1.84
N PHE A 20 -7.65 10.83 2.95
CA PHE A 20 -8.28 10.20 4.12
C PHE A 20 -9.81 10.25 4.15
N ALA A 21 -10.50 10.89 3.19
CA ALA A 21 -11.92 11.19 3.31
C ALA A 21 -12.87 9.96 3.33
N LEU A 22 -12.42 8.73 3.08
CA LEU A 22 -13.26 7.53 3.14
C LEU A 22 -12.65 6.40 3.98
N ALA A 23 -12.11 6.78 5.15
CA ALA A 23 -12.13 5.95 6.37
C ALA A 23 -11.96 6.83 7.64
N VAL A 24 -12.38 8.10 7.59
CA VAL A 24 -12.57 8.90 8.79
C VAL A 24 -13.83 8.37 9.46
N ILE A 25 -13.67 7.38 10.34
CA ILE A 25 -14.46 7.42 11.56
C ILE A 25 -14.11 8.76 12.19
N GLU A 26 -15.00 9.72 11.96
CA GLU A 26 -15.07 10.95 12.72
C GLU A 26 -15.27 10.55 14.17
N GLN A 27 -14.18 10.43 14.90
CA GLN A 27 -14.16 10.89 16.26
C GLN A 27 -13.06 11.92 16.36
N VAL A 28 -13.53 13.16 16.43
CA VAL A 28 -12.87 14.29 17.06
C VAL A 28 -12.33 13.81 18.42
N PHE A 29 -11.11 13.29 18.41
CA PHE A 29 -10.27 13.22 19.59
C PHE A 29 -9.04 14.06 19.31
N ALA A 30 -9.13 15.32 19.71
CA ALA A 30 -7.99 15.91 20.40
C ALA A 30 -7.59 14.91 21.52
N GLY A 31 -6.42 14.25 21.41
CA GLY A 31 -5.81 13.60 22.58
C GLY A 31 -5.33 12.15 22.51
N SER A 32 -5.07 11.52 21.36
CA SER A 32 -4.30 10.25 21.38
C SER A 32 -2.98 10.38 20.62
N CYS A 33 -1.87 10.40 21.37
CA CYS A 33 -0.53 10.23 20.81
C CYS A 33 -0.35 8.75 20.48
N THR A 34 -0.90 8.32 19.35
CA THR A 34 -0.86 6.92 18.92
C THR A 34 -0.24 6.80 17.54
N ILE A 35 0.38 5.65 17.29
CA ILE A 35 0.93 5.33 15.98
C ILE A 35 -0.25 5.03 15.05
N ARG A 36 -0.39 5.83 13.98
CA ARG A 36 -1.41 5.60 12.96
C ARG A 36 -1.04 4.40 12.10
N GLN A 37 -2.06 3.67 11.65
CA GLN A 37 -1.90 2.46 10.86
C GLN A 37 -2.74 2.53 9.58
N HIS A 38 -2.19 2.04 8.47
CA HIS A 38 -2.95 1.66 7.29
C HIS A 38 -3.41 0.22 7.44
N LYS A 39 -4.62 -0.05 6.96
CA LYS A 39 -5.25 -1.34 7.08
C LYS A 39 -5.50 -1.94 5.69
N PHE A 40 -5.25 -3.23 5.55
CA PHE A 40 -5.51 -4.00 4.33
C PHE A 40 -6.21 -5.30 4.69
N LYS A 41 -6.87 -5.92 3.70
CA LYS A 41 -7.53 -7.22 3.85
C LYS A 41 -8.48 -7.23 5.05
N ASN A 42 -9.49 -6.36 5.02
CA ASN A 42 -10.49 -6.23 6.10
C ASN A 42 -9.85 -6.13 7.49
N ASP A 43 -8.95 -5.17 7.67
CA ASP A 43 -8.25 -4.88 8.93
C ASP A 43 -7.30 -5.97 9.48
N THR A 44 -7.08 -7.06 8.75
CA THR A 44 -6.18 -8.14 9.20
C THR A 44 -4.71 -7.84 9.00
N ILE A 45 -4.37 -6.98 8.04
CA ILE A 45 -3.00 -6.54 7.78
C ILE A 45 -2.89 -5.08 8.22
N LEU A 46 -2.05 -4.83 9.22
CA LEU A 46 -1.81 -3.52 9.81
C LEU A 46 -0.40 -3.05 9.48
N VAL A 47 -0.30 -1.90 8.81
CA VAL A 47 0.97 -1.29 8.43
C VAL A 47 1.11 0.06 9.14
N ASN A 48 2.08 0.16 10.04
CA ASN A 48 2.30 1.39 10.80
C ASN A 48 2.85 2.51 9.91
N THR A 49 2.31 3.72 10.07
CA THR A 49 2.83 4.93 9.39
C THR A 49 4.23 5.32 9.87
N LYS A 50 4.55 5.00 11.13
CA LYS A 50 5.83 5.24 11.79
C LYS A 50 6.11 4.13 12.79
N CYS A 51 7.38 3.93 13.14
CA CYS A 51 7.77 2.96 14.16
C CYS A 51 7.91 3.57 15.55
N GLN A 52 7.96 4.90 15.65
CA GLN A 52 7.89 5.63 16.90
C GLN A 52 7.19 6.98 16.73
N VAL A 53 6.48 7.42 17.78
CA VAL A 53 5.89 8.75 17.87
C VAL A 53 6.14 9.27 19.29
N SER A 54 6.63 10.50 19.39
CA SER A 54 6.85 11.18 20.67
C SER A 54 5.87 12.33 20.84
N CYS A 55 5.13 12.36 21.95
CA CYS A 55 4.32 13.51 22.36
C CYS A 55 4.32 13.65 23.88
N TYR A 56 4.30 14.89 24.38
CA TYR A 56 4.23 15.20 25.82
C TYR A 56 5.27 14.42 26.65
N ASP A 57 6.51 14.38 26.17
CA ASP A 57 7.64 13.67 26.78
C ASP A 57 7.51 12.14 26.88
N ILE A 58 6.47 11.56 26.28
CA ILE A 58 6.25 10.12 26.16
C ILE A 58 6.55 9.69 24.73
N THR A 59 7.33 8.62 24.57
CA THR A 59 7.57 7.99 23.27
C THR A 59 6.88 6.64 23.20
N PHE A 60 6.04 6.49 22.18
CA PHE A 60 5.37 5.24 21.84
C PHE A 60 6.15 4.55 20.73
N TYR A 61 6.37 3.25 20.91
CA TYR A 61 7.03 2.41 19.93
C TYR A 61 6.03 1.42 19.35
N ALA A 62 6.14 1.16 18.05
CA ALA A 62 5.48 0.03 17.44
C ALA A 62 6.10 -1.27 18.00
N GLY A 63 5.33 -2.35 17.98
CA GLY A 63 5.85 -3.67 18.36
C GLY A 63 7.09 -4.04 17.54
N SER A 64 8.02 -4.80 18.15
CA SER A 64 9.18 -5.33 17.45
C SER A 64 8.73 -6.18 16.24
N ASN A 65 9.33 -5.94 15.07
CA ASN A 65 8.96 -6.57 13.80
C ASN A 65 7.53 -6.26 13.32
N ALA A 66 6.91 -5.19 13.81
CA ALA A 66 5.66 -4.71 13.22
C ALA A 66 5.93 -4.13 11.82
N ALA A 67 5.04 -4.42 10.87
CA ALA A 67 5.12 -3.86 9.53
C ALA A 67 4.97 -2.34 9.57
N CYS A 68 5.72 -1.64 8.71
CA CYS A 68 5.72 -0.19 8.62
C CYS A 68 5.87 0.30 7.19
N ILE A 69 5.46 1.54 6.94
CA ILE A 69 5.66 2.19 5.63
C ILE A 69 7.12 2.58 5.49
N LEU A 70 7.83 1.90 4.59
CA LEU A 70 9.19 2.25 4.22
C LEU A 70 9.20 3.33 3.15
N LYS A 71 8.41 3.15 2.10
CA LYS A 71 8.20 4.11 1.00
C LYS A 71 6.74 4.08 0.57
N HIS A 72 6.26 5.19 0.04
CA HIS A 72 4.94 5.24 -0.58
C HIS A 72 4.96 6.15 -1.82
N LYS A 73 4.03 5.92 -2.74
CA LYS A 73 3.83 6.72 -3.94
C LYS A 73 2.38 6.65 -4.41
N GLY A 74 1.92 7.66 -5.15
CA GLY A 74 0.55 7.75 -5.61
C GLY A 74 0.47 8.16 -7.08
N TYR A 75 -0.30 7.43 -7.87
CA TYR A 75 -0.51 7.77 -9.28
C TYR A 75 -1.89 7.29 -9.76
N GLY A 76 -2.60 8.15 -10.49
CA GLY A 76 -3.93 7.84 -11.00
C GLY A 76 -4.84 7.39 -9.88
N PHE A 77 -5.48 6.24 -10.04
CA PHE A 77 -6.36 5.65 -9.02
C PHE A 77 -5.63 4.79 -8.00
N VAL A 78 -4.31 4.88 -7.83
CA VAL A 78 -3.56 3.91 -7.01
C VAL A 78 -2.65 4.57 -6.00
N PHE A 79 -2.74 4.11 -4.76
CA PHE A 79 -1.76 4.34 -3.71
C PHE A 79 -0.92 3.08 -3.48
N THR A 80 0.40 3.21 -3.54
CA THR A 80 1.34 2.10 -3.39
C THR A 80 2.21 2.30 -2.15
N ILE A 81 2.34 1.26 -1.33
CA ILE A 81 3.20 1.21 -0.14
C ILE A 81 4.22 0.10 -0.33
N LEU A 82 5.49 0.39 -0.02
CA LEU A 82 6.50 -0.62 0.29
C LEU A 82 6.56 -0.76 1.80
N THR A 83 6.43 -1.98 2.29
CA THR A 83 6.60 -2.24 3.72
C THR A 83 8.05 -2.54 4.06
N GLY A 84 8.41 -2.14 5.28
CA GLY A 84 9.57 -2.66 6.00
C GLY A 84 9.12 -3.19 7.37
N MET A 85 10.08 -3.41 8.26
CA MET A 85 9.82 -3.80 9.64
C MET A 85 10.38 -2.79 10.63
N CYS A 86 9.65 -2.57 11.72
CA CYS A 86 10.09 -1.70 12.79
C CYS A 86 11.24 -2.32 13.59
N SER A 87 12.35 -1.59 13.67
CA SER A 87 13.51 -1.91 14.50
C SER A 87 14.10 -0.64 15.08
N ASN A 88 14.25 -0.58 16.40
CA ASN A 88 14.77 0.58 17.14
C ASN A 88 14.06 1.90 16.80
N GLY A 89 12.73 1.87 16.65
CA GLY A 89 11.93 3.07 16.36
C GLY A 89 11.99 3.55 14.91
N GLU A 90 12.70 2.84 14.04
CA GLU A 90 12.81 3.15 12.61
C GLU A 90 12.23 2.03 11.75
N CYS A 91 11.69 2.40 10.58
CA CYS A 91 11.25 1.43 9.58
C CYS A 91 12.44 1.00 8.74
N LYS A 92 12.80 -0.29 8.78
CA LYS A 92 13.94 -0.85 8.06
C LYS A 92 13.48 -1.72 6.91
N GLU A 93 14.21 -1.65 5.80
CA GLU A 93 14.04 -2.55 4.67
C GLU A 93 14.35 -3.99 5.09
N THR A 94 13.58 -4.94 4.57
CA THR A 94 13.74 -6.36 4.85
C THR A 94 13.43 -7.17 3.59
N ASP A 95 13.96 -8.39 3.51
CA ASP A 95 13.68 -9.34 2.42
C ASP A 95 12.21 -9.84 2.45
N ASP A 96 11.50 -9.60 3.54
CA ASP A 96 10.07 -9.87 3.72
C ASP A 96 9.19 -8.64 3.47
N GLY A 97 9.78 -7.50 3.10
CA GLY A 97 9.03 -6.34 2.66
C GLY A 97 8.15 -6.67 1.46
N GLU A 98 6.90 -6.25 1.51
CA GLU A 98 5.92 -6.47 0.44
C GLU A 98 5.43 -5.13 -0.10
N ILE A 99 4.96 -5.16 -1.35
CA ILE A 99 4.32 -4.01 -1.97
C ILE A 99 2.81 -4.19 -1.83
N PHE A 100 2.14 -3.16 -1.35
CA PHE A 100 0.68 -3.10 -1.28
C PHE A 100 0.21 -1.98 -2.20
N ARG A 101 -0.59 -2.32 -3.21
CA ARG A 101 -1.31 -1.38 -4.06
C ARG A 101 -2.77 -1.37 -3.66
N ARG A 102 -3.29 -0.17 -3.42
CA ARG A 102 -4.72 0.05 -3.14
C ARG A 102 -5.29 0.93 -4.23
N GLU A 103 -6.34 0.46 -4.86
CA GLU A 103 -7.20 1.28 -5.70
C GLU A 103 -7.95 2.29 -4.83
N LEU A 104 -8.03 3.52 -5.31
CA LEU A 104 -8.69 4.64 -4.68
C LEU A 104 -10.02 4.89 -5.37
N LYS A 105 -10.98 5.42 -4.63
CA LYS A 105 -12.28 5.85 -5.19
C LYS A 105 -12.14 7.10 -6.05
N GLU A 106 -11.15 7.94 -5.73
CA GLU A 106 -10.85 9.16 -6.46
C GLU A 106 -9.38 9.17 -6.88
N PRO A 107 -9.07 9.70 -8.08
CA PRO A 107 -7.72 9.70 -8.61
C PRO A 107 -6.86 10.85 -8.04
N LEU A 108 -5.54 10.62 -8.00
CA LEU A 108 -4.52 11.52 -7.48
C LEU A 108 -3.91 12.40 -8.59
N TRP A 109 -4.72 13.08 -9.40
CA TRP A 109 -4.23 13.89 -10.53
C TRP A 109 -3.42 15.13 -10.09
N ASP A 110 -3.84 15.80 -9.02
CA ASP A 110 -3.26 17.08 -8.58
C ASP A 110 -1.86 16.96 -7.97
N ILE A 111 -1.42 15.74 -7.67
CA ILE A 111 -0.12 15.44 -7.06
C ILE A 111 0.78 14.63 -8.00
N TYR A 112 0.53 14.72 -9.31
CA TYR A 112 1.27 13.97 -10.31
C TYR A 112 2.79 14.21 -10.22
N ASN A 113 3.50 13.17 -9.80
CA ASN A 113 4.95 13.10 -9.85
C ASN A 113 5.37 12.01 -10.84
N PRO A 114 6.06 12.34 -11.95
CA PRO A 114 6.52 11.33 -12.91
C PRO A 114 7.37 10.22 -12.28
N GLN A 115 8.10 10.51 -11.20
CA GLN A 115 8.91 9.52 -10.48
C GLN A 115 8.06 8.42 -9.83
N ASP A 116 6.80 8.70 -9.51
CA ASP A 116 5.89 7.75 -8.88
C ASP A 116 5.51 6.59 -9.82
N LYS A 117 5.74 6.73 -11.14
CA LYS A 117 5.56 5.64 -12.10
C LYS A 117 6.68 4.61 -12.06
N ILE A 118 7.89 5.01 -11.67
CA ILE A 118 9.08 4.15 -11.72
C ILE A 118 8.92 3.03 -10.68
N PRO A 119 8.95 1.74 -11.07
CA PRO A 119 8.96 0.63 -10.13
C PRO A 119 10.16 0.73 -9.18
N TRP A 120 9.97 0.37 -7.91
CA TRP A 120 11.10 0.22 -7.01
C TRP A 120 11.90 -1.01 -7.46
N GLY A 121 13.21 -0.86 -7.68
CA GLY A 121 14.12 -1.92 -8.13
C GLY A 121 14.41 -2.97 -7.05
N LEU A 122 13.36 -3.54 -6.48
CA LEU A 122 13.39 -4.55 -5.43
C LEU A 122 13.35 -5.94 -6.07
N LYS A 123 14.17 -6.86 -5.56
CA LYS A 123 14.34 -8.17 -6.19
C LYS A 123 13.28 -9.19 -5.80
N CYS A 124 12.72 -9.06 -4.61
CA CYS A 124 11.93 -10.10 -3.94
C CYS A 124 10.53 -9.74 -3.44
N PRO A 125 9.96 -8.54 -3.70
CA PRO A 125 8.70 -8.22 -3.05
C PRO A 125 7.57 -8.98 -3.74
N PHE A 126 6.70 -9.58 -2.96
CA PHE A 126 5.38 -9.83 -3.49
C PHE A 126 4.60 -8.52 -3.63
N ILE A 127 3.79 -8.44 -4.68
CA ILE A 127 2.86 -7.34 -4.91
C ILE A 127 1.47 -7.84 -4.52
N ASN A 128 0.81 -7.07 -3.65
CA ASN A 128 -0.56 -7.29 -3.24
C ASN A 128 -1.45 -6.18 -3.79
N LEU A 129 -2.65 -6.54 -4.22
CA LEU A 129 -3.64 -5.66 -4.81
C LEU A 129 -4.89 -5.64 -3.93
N GLN A 130 -5.37 -4.45 -3.61
CA GLN A 130 -6.64 -4.23 -2.92
C GLN A 130 -7.52 -3.35 -3.81
N ASP A 131 -8.73 -3.82 -4.09
CA ASP A 131 -9.75 -3.03 -4.79
C ASP A 131 -10.27 -1.86 -3.95
N LYS A 132 -10.91 -0.88 -4.60
CA LYS A 132 -11.41 0.33 -3.93
C LYS A 132 -12.53 0.10 -2.91
N ASN A 133 -13.18 -1.07 -2.96
CA ASN A 133 -14.26 -1.43 -2.05
C ASN A 133 -13.79 -2.32 -0.90
N GLU A 134 -12.49 -2.62 -0.84
CA GLU A 134 -11.87 -3.48 0.16
C GLU A 134 -12.36 -4.94 0.17
N ASN A 135 -13.14 -5.34 -0.83
CA ASN A 135 -13.76 -6.66 -0.91
C ASN A 135 -12.75 -7.75 -1.29
N VAL A 136 -11.68 -7.39 -2.00
CA VAL A 136 -10.76 -8.36 -2.58
C VAL A 136 -9.31 -7.94 -2.39
N PHE A 137 -8.53 -8.86 -1.79
CA PHE A 137 -7.11 -8.72 -1.56
C PHE A 137 -6.36 -9.85 -2.26
N LEU A 138 -5.64 -9.54 -3.34
CA LEU A 138 -4.98 -10.52 -4.20
C LEU A 138 -3.47 -10.40 -4.13
N SER A 139 -2.79 -11.53 -4.26
CA SER A 139 -1.38 -11.56 -4.68
C SER A 139 -1.30 -11.45 -6.21
N ALA A 140 -0.47 -10.56 -6.75
CA ALA A 140 -0.25 -10.46 -8.19
C ALA A 140 0.46 -11.70 -8.76
N ALA A 141 1.27 -12.39 -7.93
CA ALA A 141 1.95 -13.63 -8.28
C ALA A 141 1.98 -14.59 -7.09
N CYS A 142 2.04 -15.89 -7.36
CA CYS A 142 2.14 -16.93 -6.32
C CYS A 142 3.58 -17.37 -6.03
N SER A 143 4.55 -16.91 -6.81
CA SER A 143 5.97 -17.11 -6.55
C SER A 143 6.77 -15.92 -7.08
N VAL A 144 7.89 -15.64 -6.44
CA VAL A 144 8.87 -14.62 -6.88
C VAL A 144 10.26 -15.23 -6.87
N ASN A 145 11.10 -14.84 -7.83
CA ASN A 145 12.48 -15.31 -7.93
C ASN A 145 13.43 -14.27 -7.32
N CYS A 146 14.08 -14.68 -6.23
CA CYS A 146 15.02 -13.94 -5.43
C CYS A 146 16.46 -14.36 -5.73
N ASP A 147 17.05 -13.84 -6.80
CA ASP A 147 18.44 -14.16 -7.18
C ASP A 147 18.72 -15.68 -7.26
N GLY A 148 17.79 -16.46 -7.81
CA GLY A 148 17.90 -17.91 -7.95
C GLY A 148 17.20 -18.71 -6.85
N VAL A 149 16.70 -18.07 -5.79
CA VAL A 149 15.85 -18.69 -4.77
C VAL A 149 14.38 -18.37 -5.08
N VAL A 150 13.55 -19.39 -5.22
CA VAL A 150 12.11 -19.18 -5.42
C VAL A 150 11.41 -19.08 -4.06
N LYS A 151 10.76 -17.94 -3.80
CA LYS A 151 9.87 -17.74 -2.64
C LYS A 151 8.44 -17.96 -3.10
N ASN A 152 7.78 -18.97 -2.52
CA ASN A 152 6.38 -19.26 -2.80
C ASN A 152 5.47 -18.51 -1.84
N ARG A 153 4.33 -18.07 -2.35
CA ARG A 153 3.22 -17.59 -1.55
C ARG A 153 2.52 -18.77 -0.90
N THR A 154 1.96 -18.56 0.29
CA THR A 154 1.18 -19.58 0.99
C THR A 154 0.03 -20.07 0.12
N ASP A 155 -0.13 -21.40 0.06
CA ASP A 155 -1.22 -22.03 -0.68
C ASP A 155 -2.59 -21.55 -0.17
N GLY A 156 -3.55 -21.45 -1.08
CA GLY A 156 -4.87 -20.88 -0.84
C GLY A 156 -4.92 -19.35 -0.82
N THR A 157 -3.80 -18.65 -0.95
CA THR A 157 -3.81 -17.18 -1.09
C THR A 157 -4.52 -16.78 -2.39
N PRO A 158 -5.54 -15.90 -2.37
CA PRO A 158 -6.17 -15.40 -3.58
C PRO A 158 -5.16 -14.68 -4.48
N CYS A 159 -5.23 -14.93 -5.78
CA CYS A 159 -4.25 -14.41 -6.73
C CYS A 159 -4.89 -13.98 -8.06
N VAL A 160 -4.14 -13.19 -8.83
CA VAL A 160 -4.49 -12.81 -10.19
C VAL A 160 -4.23 -14.00 -11.11
N LEU A 161 -5.29 -14.67 -11.57
CA LEU A 161 -5.19 -15.79 -12.51
C LEU A 161 -5.03 -15.29 -13.94
N SER A 162 -5.86 -14.33 -14.33
CA SER A 162 -5.81 -13.66 -15.62
C SER A 162 -6.39 -12.26 -15.50
N GLN A 163 -6.05 -11.41 -16.46
CA GLN A 163 -6.60 -10.07 -16.59
C GLN A 163 -6.98 -9.80 -18.05
N VAL A 164 -8.11 -9.15 -18.27
CA VAL A 164 -8.61 -8.77 -19.58
C VAL A 164 -9.07 -7.32 -19.54
N ASP A 165 -8.65 -6.52 -20.52
CA ASP A 165 -9.11 -5.16 -20.66
C ASP A 165 -10.64 -5.13 -20.87
N SER A 166 -11.36 -4.40 -20.02
CA SER A 166 -12.82 -4.26 -20.07
C SER A 166 -13.27 -2.85 -20.49
N GLY A 167 -12.34 -1.90 -20.62
CA GLY A 167 -12.58 -0.56 -21.14
C GLY A 167 -11.30 0.26 -21.35
N ASP A 168 -11.45 1.57 -21.53
CA ASP A 168 -10.31 2.48 -21.72
C ASP A 168 -9.43 2.60 -20.46
N TYR A 169 -10.04 2.48 -19.29
CA TYR A 169 -9.38 2.66 -17.98
C TYR A 169 -9.53 1.45 -17.04
N SER A 170 -10.44 0.51 -17.31
CA SER A 170 -10.70 -0.64 -16.46
C SER A 170 -10.26 -1.98 -17.06
N ALA A 171 -9.99 -2.94 -16.18
CA ALA A 171 -9.66 -4.31 -16.50
C ALA A 171 -10.40 -5.27 -15.55
N ASN A 172 -10.82 -6.40 -16.09
CA ASN A 172 -11.40 -7.50 -15.33
C ASN A 172 -10.29 -8.48 -14.93
N ILE A 173 -10.18 -8.75 -13.63
CA ILE A 173 -9.32 -9.78 -13.08
C ILE A 173 -10.15 -11.03 -12.84
N THR A 174 -9.71 -12.16 -13.37
CA THR A 174 -10.16 -13.47 -12.91
C THR A 174 -9.35 -13.86 -11.67
N VAL A 175 -10.03 -14.13 -10.56
CA VAL A 175 -9.39 -14.52 -9.31
C VAL A 175 -9.15 -16.03 -9.29
N GLY A 176 -7.93 -16.43 -8.96
CA GLY A 176 -7.56 -17.80 -8.65
C GLY A 176 -7.07 -17.94 -7.21
N LYS A 177 -6.43 -19.08 -6.92
CA LYS A 177 -5.74 -19.35 -5.66
C LYS A 177 -4.32 -19.86 -5.91
N CYS A 178 -3.42 -19.55 -4.99
CA CYS A 178 -2.06 -20.09 -5.05
C CYS A 178 -2.05 -21.58 -4.69
N GLU A 179 -1.41 -22.39 -5.52
CA GLU A 179 -1.08 -23.80 -5.25
C GLU A 179 0.33 -24.09 -5.77
N ASN A 180 1.23 -24.53 -4.89
CA ASN A 180 2.62 -24.86 -5.22
C ASN A 180 3.36 -23.75 -6.00
N GLY A 181 3.09 -22.48 -5.64
CA GLY A 181 3.72 -21.32 -6.27
C GLY A 181 3.11 -20.88 -7.60
N GLN A 182 2.02 -21.52 -8.05
CA GLN A 182 1.27 -21.14 -9.25
C GLN A 182 -0.12 -20.62 -8.89
N CYS A 183 -0.66 -19.67 -9.67
CA CYS A 183 -2.04 -19.25 -9.53
C CYS A 183 -2.92 -20.16 -10.40
N VAL A 184 -3.84 -20.89 -9.77
CA VAL A 184 -4.75 -21.83 -10.45
C VAL A 184 -6.21 -21.44 -10.22
N SER A 185 -7.10 -21.89 -11.09
CA SER A 185 -8.54 -21.70 -10.91
C SER A 185 -9.03 -22.47 -9.69
N ASP A 186 -9.88 -21.85 -8.87
CA ASP A 186 -10.57 -22.51 -7.74
C ASP A 186 -11.91 -23.14 -8.16
N GLY A 187 -12.14 -23.33 -9.47
CA GLY A 187 -13.38 -23.89 -10.02
C GLY A 187 -14.58 -22.93 -10.00
N GLY A 188 -14.49 -21.82 -9.25
CA GLY A 188 -15.38 -20.67 -9.35
C GLY A 188 -14.82 -19.60 -10.28
N HIS A 189 -15.61 -19.15 -11.26
CA HIS A 189 -15.30 -17.94 -12.02
C HIS A 189 -15.74 -16.73 -11.22
N TYR A 190 -14.81 -16.15 -10.46
CA TYR A 190 -15.02 -14.88 -9.78
C TYR A 190 -14.19 -13.80 -10.48
N GLU A 191 -14.87 -12.84 -11.08
CA GLU A 191 -14.25 -11.71 -11.78
C GLU A 191 -14.49 -10.42 -10.99
N ILE A 192 -13.47 -9.57 -10.95
CA ILE A 192 -13.58 -8.21 -10.42
C ILE A 192 -13.08 -7.20 -11.45
N GLU A 193 -13.82 -6.10 -11.57
CA GLU A 193 -13.37 -4.96 -12.37
C GLU A 193 -12.55 -4.01 -11.48
N VAL A 194 -11.38 -3.63 -11.97
CA VAL A 194 -10.47 -2.68 -11.30
C VAL A 194 -9.97 -1.64 -12.30
N GLU A 195 -9.47 -0.51 -11.80
CA GLU A 195 -8.70 0.43 -12.63
C GLU A 195 -7.38 -0.22 -13.09
N LYS A 196 -7.05 -0.07 -14.39
CA LYS A 196 -5.83 -0.63 -15.02
C LYS A 196 -4.55 -0.23 -14.30
N ASP A 197 -4.53 0.97 -13.74
CA ASP A 197 -3.38 1.50 -13.00
C ASP A 197 -3.03 0.61 -11.77
N LEU A 198 -3.98 -0.16 -11.25
CA LEU A 198 -3.76 -1.10 -10.14
C LEU A 198 -2.84 -2.26 -10.54
N LEU A 199 -3.05 -2.78 -11.75
CA LEU A 199 -2.40 -3.98 -12.28
C LEU A 199 -0.95 -3.67 -12.71
N GLN A 200 -0.73 -2.52 -13.33
CA GLN A 200 0.59 -2.10 -13.79
C GLN A 200 0.73 -0.58 -13.70
N PRO A 201 1.92 -0.05 -13.36
CA PRO A 201 2.29 1.26 -13.86
C PRO A 201 2.40 1.12 -15.38
N ARG A 202 1.45 1.67 -16.15
CA ARG A 202 1.51 1.70 -17.63
C ARG A 202 2.93 2.10 -18.03
N TYR A 203 3.54 1.37 -18.98
CA TYR A 203 4.92 1.43 -19.51
C TYR A 203 5.81 0.24 -19.09
N GLU A 204 5.59 -0.90 -19.74
CA GLU A 204 6.65 -1.78 -20.24
C GLU A 204 6.62 -1.75 -21.78
#